data_AF-A0A2D7WJG7-F1
#
_entry.id   AF-A0A2D7WJG7-F1
#
_cell.length_a   1.000
_cell.length_b   1.000
_cell.length_c   1.000
_cell.angle_alpha   90.00
_cell.angle_beta   90.00
_cell.angle_gamma   90.00
#
_symmetry.space_group_name_H-M   'P 1'
#
loop_
_entity.id
_entity.type
_entity.pdbx_description
1 polymer ?
#
loop_
_entity_poly.entity_id
_entity_poly.type
_entity_poly.pdbx_seq_one_letter_code
_entity_poly.pdbx_strand_id
1 'polypeptide(L)'
;MFLTSYLFMCIFPFALRRIFAVFAAAIVLAACSQKPIAFTDYTVQELLKINIAELAEPAFFELESVEVLNKNDGGESASADVYVTLRFPEDFDTVVGMRKLAPFNMEYKQYKSSFGSFKAGETQRHHARYQFVRRDGKWFIAGSKALSAPKIERP
;
A
#
# COMPACT_ATOMS: atom_id res chain seq x y z
N MET A 1 -42.32 -8.96 56.10
CA MET A 1 -42.04 -8.02 54.99
C MET A 1 -40.63 -7.43 55.15
N PHE A 2 -39.57 -8.25 55.18
CA PHE A 2 -38.18 -7.75 55.38
C PHE A 2 -37.11 -8.62 54.68
N LEU A 3 -37.49 -9.62 53.87
CA LEU A 3 -36.51 -10.52 53.24
C LEU A 3 -36.11 -10.10 51.81
N THR A 4 -36.85 -9.18 51.18
CA THR A 4 -36.60 -8.76 49.79
C THR A 4 -35.64 -7.58 49.68
N SER A 5 -35.46 -6.77 50.74
CA SER A 5 -34.60 -5.58 50.72
C SER A 5 -33.10 -5.88 50.86
N TYR A 6 -32.72 -6.97 51.54
CA TYR A 6 -31.30 -7.28 51.78
C TYR A 6 -30.61 -7.96 50.59
N LEU A 7 -31.34 -8.75 49.79
CA LEU A 7 -30.78 -9.36 48.58
C LEU A 7 -30.44 -8.29 47.52
N PHE A 8 -31.25 -7.24 47.43
CA PHE A 8 -31.04 -6.16 46.46
C PHE A 8 -29.81 -5.29 46.81
N MET A 9 -29.54 -5.10 48.10
CA MET A 9 -28.48 -4.21 48.58
C MET A 9 -27.07 -4.80 48.42
N CYS A 10 -26.93 -6.14 48.41
CA CYS A 10 -25.63 -6.80 48.26
C CYS A 10 -25.27 -7.17 46.81
N ILE A 11 -26.28 -7.35 45.92
CA ILE A 11 -26.05 -7.78 44.53
C ILE A 11 -25.73 -6.59 43.62
N PHE A 12 -26.35 -5.43 43.85
CA PHE A 12 -26.13 -4.21 43.07
C PHE A 12 -24.66 -3.74 43.01
N PRO A 13 -23.92 -3.63 44.13
CA PRO A 13 -22.52 -3.17 44.08
C PRO A 13 -21.58 -4.18 43.41
N PHE A 14 -21.91 -5.48 43.44
CA PHE A 14 -21.14 -6.54 42.78
C PHE A 14 -21.38 -6.57 41.26
N ALA A 15 -22.62 -6.38 40.83
CA ALA A 15 -22.97 -6.31 39.40
C ALA A 15 -22.38 -5.02 38.77
N LEU A 16 -22.47 -3.88 39.45
CA LEU A 16 -21.92 -2.61 38.96
C LEU A 16 -20.39 -2.66 38.81
N ARG A 17 -19.68 -3.28 39.76
CA ARG A 17 -18.22 -3.50 39.69
C ARG A 17 -17.80 -4.36 38.49
N ARG A 18 -18.57 -5.42 38.19
CA ARG A 18 -18.29 -6.29 37.04
C ARG A 18 -18.57 -5.59 35.71
N ILE A 19 -19.64 -4.80 35.63
CA ILE A 19 -19.94 -3.98 34.45
C ILE A 19 -18.83 -2.94 34.21
N PHE A 20 -18.38 -2.25 35.26
CA PHE A 20 -17.24 -1.33 35.17
C PHE A 20 -15.94 -2.01 34.76
N ALA A 21 -15.65 -3.21 35.26
CA ALA A 21 -14.46 -3.98 34.89
C ALA A 21 -14.51 -4.42 33.41
N VAL A 22 -15.68 -4.83 32.90
CA VAL A 22 -15.87 -5.19 31.49
C VAL A 22 -15.78 -3.96 30.59
N PHE A 23 -16.36 -2.83 30.99
CA PHE A 23 -16.22 -1.57 30.25
C PHE A 23 -14.79 -1.06 30.23
N ALA A 24 -14.07 -1.11 31.35
CA ALA A 24 -12.66 -0.74 31.43
C ALA A 24 -11.80 -1.67 30.56
N ALA A 25 -12.05 -2.97 30.58
CA ALA A 25 -11.37 -3.92 29.70
C ALA A 25 -11.66 -3.65 28.21
N ALA A 26 -12.90 -3.31 27.85
CA ALA A 26 -13.27 -2.94 26.48
C ALA A 26 -12.60 -1.64 26.01
N ILE A 27 -12.47 -0.63 26.89
CA ILE A 27 -11.76 0.62 26.59
C ILE A 27 -10.26 0.36 26.40
N VAL A 28 -9.65 -0.49 27.23
CA VAL A 28 -8.23 -0.85 27.09
C VAL A 28 -7.97 -1.63 25.80
N LEU A 29 -8.87 -2.57 25.43
CA LEU A 29 -8.79 -3.29 24.16
C LEU A 29 -8.96 -2.37 22.94
N ALA A 30 -9.87 -1.41 23.00
CA ALA A 30 -10.06 -0.40 21.95
C ALA A 30 -8.83 0.51 21.80
N ALA A 31 -8.19 0.90 22.90
CA ALA A 31 -6.97 1.71 22.89
C ALA A 31 -5.75 0.96 22.31
N CYS A 32 -5.67 -0.36 22.50
CA CYS A 32 -4.62 -1.18 21.89
C CYS A 32 -4.86 -1.46 20.39
N SER A 33 -6.10 -1.34 19.91
CA SER A 33 -6.46 -1.60 18.50
C SER A 33 -6.15 -0.42 17.55
N GLN A 34 -5.91 0.78 18.07
CA GLN A 34 -5.71 2.01 17.29
C GLN A 34 -4.23 2.33 17.04
N LYS A 35 -3.34 1.33 17.08
CA LYS A 35 -1.93 1.56 16.76
C LYS A 35 -1.78 1.81 15.24
N PRO A 36 -1.18 2.92 14.81
CA PRO A 36 -0.99 3.21 13.39
C PRO A 36 -0.11 2.13 12.74
N ILE A 37 -0.40 1.85 11.46
CA ILE A 37 0.35 0.84 10.70
C ILE A 37 1.81 1.27 10.60
N ALA A 38 2.73 0.40 11.01
CA ALA A 38 4.16 0.68 10.96
C ALA A 38 4.66 0.79 9.51
N PHE A 39 5.62 1.67 9.27
CA PHE A 39 6.28 1.81 7.97
C PHE A 39 7.39 0.75 7.81
N THR A 40 7.00 -0.43 7.35
CA THR A 40 7.90 -1.57 7.13
C THR A 40 8.18 -1.79 5.65
N ASP A 41 9.17 -2.61 5.33
CA ASP A 41 9.48 -2.96 3.93
C ASP A 41 8.29 -3.70 3.31
N TYR A 42 7.61 -4.54 4.09
CA TYR A 42 6.38 -5.18 3.71
C TYR A 42 5.28 -4.17 3.36
N THR A 43 5.06 -3.14 4.20
CA THR A 43 4.09 -2.08 3.90
C THR A 43 4.41 -1.37 2.59
N VAL A 44 5.68 -1.08 2.33
CA VAL A 44 6.13 -0.46 1.08
C VAL A 44 5.87 -1.38 -0.11
N GLN A 45 6.28 -2.65 -0.03
CA GLN A 45 6.10 -3.63 -1.09
C GLN A 45 4.62 -3.85 -1.43
N GLU A 46 3.76 -3.99 -0.42
CA GLU A 46 2.33 -4.23 -0.62
C GLU A 46 1.64 -3.03 -1.28
N LEU A 47 1.93 -1.81 -0.80
CA LEU A 47 1.38 -0.59 -1.40
C LEU A 47 1.85 -0.41 -2.85
N LEU A 48 3.12 -0.68 -3.13
CA LEU A 48 3.66 -0.60 -4.48
C LEU A 48 3.06 -1.67 -5.39
N LYS A 49 2.90 -2.90 -4.89
CA LYS A 49 2.28 -3.99 -5.65
C LYS A 49 0.85 -3.63 -6.08
N ILE A 50 0.04 -3.09 -5.16
CA ILE A 50 -1.33 -2.65 -5.45
C ILE A 50 -1.30 -1.52 -6.49
N ASN A 51 -0.49 -0.49 -6.26
CA ASN A 51 -0.45 0.67 -7.16
C ASN A 51 0.07 0.32 -8.56
N ILE A 52 1.08 -0.54 -8.66
CA ILE A 52 1.64 -1.01 -9.94
C ILE A 52 0.62 -1.91 -10.66
N ALA A 53 -0.11 -2.75 -9.93
CA ALA A 53 -1.16 -3.58 -10.51
C ALA A 53 -2.29 -2.72 -11.11
N GLU A 54 -2.71 -1.66 -10.43
CA GLU A 54 -3.69 -0.69 -10.95
C GLU A 54 -3.20 -0.01 -12.24
N LEU A 55 -1.92 0.36 -12.31
CA LEU A 55 -1.31 0.89 -13.54
C LEU A 55 -1.25 -0.14 -14.67
N ALA A 56 -1.17 -1.43 -14.31
CA ALA A 56 -1.10 -2.52 -15.26
C ALA A 56 -2.45 -2.83 -15.90
N GLU A 57 -3.60 -2.44 -15.33
CA GLU A 57 -4.91 -2.88 -15.84
C GLU A 57 -5.32 -2.22 -17.16
N PRO A 58 -5.73 -3.00 -18.20
CA PRO A 58 -5.55 -4.44 -18.42
C PRO A 58 -4.09 -4.92 -18.61
N ALA A 59 -3.67 -5.97 -17.89
CA ALA A 59 -2.26 -6.39 -17.73
C ALA A 59 -1.42 -6.37 -19.03
N PHE A 60 -0.33 -5.60 -19.04
CA PHE A 60 0.63 -5.51 -20.15
C PHE A 60 2.10 -5.62 -19.71
N PHE A 61 2.35 -5.58 -18.40
CA PHE A 61 3.59 -6.02 -17.80
C PHE A 61 3.25 -6.90 -16.60
N GLU A 62 4.22 -7.69 -16.19
CA GLU A 62 4.20 -8.47 -14.97
C GLU A 62 5.18 -7.84 -13.98
N LEU A 63 4.71 -7.62 -12.75
CA LEU A 63 5.58 -7.19 -11.67
C LEU A 63 6.37 -8.41 -11.17
N GLU A 64 7.68 -8.46 -11.45
CA GLU A 64 8.54 -9.57 -11.02
C GLU A 64 9.00 -9.40 -9.57
N SER A 65 9.49 -8.21 -9.21
CA SER A 65 10.00 -7.97 -7.86
C SER A 65 9.95 -6.49 -7.45
N VAL A 66 9.87 -6.28 -6.13
CA VAL A 66 10.05 -4.98 -5.47
C VAL A 66 11.08 -5.14 -4.37
N GLU A 67 12.22 -4.48 -4.51
CA GLU A 67 13.32 -4.50 -3.54
C GLU A 67 13.41 -3.13 -2.85
N VAL A 68 13.29 -3.10 -1.52
CA VAL A 68 13.45 -1.88 -0.72
C VAL A 68 14.92 -1.73 -0.36
N LEU A 69 15.55 -0.63 -0.79
CA LEU A 69 16.97 -0.36 -0.55
C LEU A 69 17.18 0.45 0.72
N ASN A 70 16.46 1.55 0.81
CA ASN A 70 16.53 2.48 1.93
C ASN A 70 15.12 3.00 2.21
N LYS A 71 14.87 3.32 3.47
CA LYS A 71 13.64 3.98 3.90
C LYS A 71 13.92 5.01 4.97
N ASN A 72 13.09 6.04 4.98
CA ASN A 72 13.09 7.07 5.99
C ASN A 72 11.66 7.26 6.47
N ASP A 73 11.43 6.99 7.76
CA ASP A 73 10.13 7.17 8.42
C ASP A 73 10.16 8.43 9.28
N GLY A 74 9.41 9.45 8.86
CA GLY A 74 9.21 10.71 9.57
C GLY A 74 7.91 10.76 10.37
N GLY A 75 7.28 9.62 10.65
CA GLY A 75 6.03 9.51 11.42
C GLY A 75 4.78 9.71 10.57
N GLU A 76 4.57 10.94 10.09
CA GLU A 76 3.40 11.30 9.25
C GLU A 76 3.72 11.31 7.74
N SER A 77 5.01 11.36 7.41
CA SER A 77 5.51 11.24 6.05
C SER A 77 6.69 10.28 6.02
N ALA A 78 6.81 9.51 4.96
CA ALA A 78 7.93 8.60 4.78
C ALA A 78 8.40 8.58 3.33
N SER A 79 9.59 8.04 3.10
CA SER A 79 10.10 7.80 1.75
C SER A 79 10.83 6.47 1.69
N ALA A 80 10.79 5.83 0.52
CA ALA A 80 11.53 4.61 0.27
C ALA A 80 12.18 4.64 -1.11
N ASP A 81 13.46 4.29 -1.17
CA ASP A 81 14.18 4.04 -2.41
C ASP A 81 14.04 2.56 -2.74
N VAL A 82 13.54 2.27 -3.93
CA VAL A 82 13.20 0.91 -4.35
C VAL A 82 13.73 0.59 -5.74
N TYR A 83 14.01 -0.68 -5.96
CA TYR A 83 14.03 -1.25 -7.31
C TYR A 83 12.71 -1.94 -7.60
N VAL A 84 12.11 -1.61 -8.73
CA VAL A 84 10.92 -2.28 -9.27
C VAL A 84 11.33 -2.98 -10.56
N THR A 85 11.14 -4.29 -10.62
CA THR A 85 11.45 -5.09 -11.81
C THR A 85 10.15 -5.45 -12.52
N LEU A 86 10.03 -5.03 -13.78
CA LEU A 86 8.87 -5.26 -14.63
C LEU A 86 9.28 -6.12 -15.81
N ARG A 87 8.47 -7.11 -16.15
CA ARG A 87 8.62 -7.93 -17.35
C ARG A 87 7.52 -7.61 -18.35
N PHE A 88 7.90 -7.38 -19.60
CA PHE A 88 6.97 -7.05 -20.68
C PHE A 88 6.79 -8.31 -21.56
N PRO A 89 5.66 -9.02 -21.46
CA PRO A 89 5.43 -10.21 -22.29
C PRO A 89 5.27 -9.86 -23.77
N GLU A 90 4.65 -8.72 -24.07
CA GLU A 90 4.37 -8.24 -25.43
C GLU A 90 5.21 -6.99 -25.74
N ASP A 91 5.36 -6.66 -27.03
CA ASP A 91 6.00 -5.41 -27.44
C ASP A 91 5.07 -4.19 -27.31
N PHE A 92 5.67 -3.00 -27.32
CA PHE A 92 4.94 -1.74 -27.15
C PHE A 92 3.84 -1.53 -28.19
N ASP A 93 4.11 -1.84 -29.45
CA ASP A 93 3.17 -1.61 -30.54
C ASP A 93 1.96 -2.54 -30.45
N THR A 94 2.18 -3.78 -30.01
CA THR A 94 1.14 -4.78 -29.74
C THR A 94 0.25 -4.33 -28.59
N VAL A 95 0.82 -3.85 -27.47
CA VAL A 95 0.06 -3.31 -26.34
C VAL A 95 -0.77 -2.09 -26.74
N VAL A 96 -0.18 -1.17 -27.49
CA VAL A 96 -0.86 0.02 -28.02
C VAL A 96 -2.02 -0.37 -28.94
N GLY A 97 -1.82 -1.35 -29.82
CA GLY A 97 -2.83 -1.88 -30.72
C GLY A 97 -4.00 -2.54 -29.98
N MET A 98 -3.71 -3.44 -29.03
CA MET A 98 -4.73 -4.13 -28.23
C MET A 98 -5.60 -3.15 -27.44
N ARG A 99 -4.98 -2.13 -26.85
CA ARG A 99 -5.66 -1.11 -26.05
C ARG A 99 -6.26 0.02 -26.88
N LYS A 100 -6.08 0.01 -28.22
CA LYS A 100 -6.50 1.09 -29.13
C LYS A 100 -5.99 2.46 -28.67
N LEU A 101 -4.79 2.51 -28.11
CA LEU A 101 -4.19 3.75 -27.62
C LEU A 101 -3.76 4.59 -28.82
N ALA A 102 -4.50 5.67 -29.10
CA ALA A 102 -4.13 6.57 -30.17
C ALA A 102 -2.86 7.37 -29.79
N PRO A 103 -1.91 7.62 -30.72
CA PRO A 103 -0.66 8.34 -30.43
C PRO A 103 -0.84 9.76 -29.86
N PHE A 104 -2.00 10.36 -30.10
CA PHE A 104 -2.37 11.69 -29.60
C PHE A 104 -3.12 11.67 -28.25
N ASN A 105 -3.50 10.48 -27.75
CA ASN A 105 -4.14 10.31 -26.44
C ASN A 105 -3.15 10.66 -25.31
N MET A 106 -3.64 11.31 -24.26
CA MET A 106 -2.87 11.60 -23.05
C MET A 106 -2.40 10.31 -22.36
N GLU A 107 -3.21 9.24 -22.38
CA GLU A 107 -2.83 7.95 -21.84
C GLU A 107 -1.62 7.37 -22.57
N TYR A 108 -1.60 7.44 -23.91
CA TYR A 108 -0.46 6.99 -24.72
C TYR A 108 0.81 7.78 -24.38
N LYS A 109 0.70 9.11 -24.24
CA LYS A 109 1.85 9.96 -23.91
C LYS A 109 2.39 9.69 -22.52
N GLN A 110 1.51 9.58 -21.53
CA GLN A 110 1.88 9.22 -20.16
C GLN A 110 2.58 7.86 -20.13
N TYR A 111 2.01 6.90 -20.86
CA TYR A 111 2.54 5.54 -20.97
C TYR A 111 3.95 5.51 -21.58
N LYS A 112 4.13 6.13 -22.76
CA LYS A 112 5.43 6.23 -23.42
C LYS A 112 6.45 6.99 -22.57
N SER A 113 6.01 7.97 -21.78
CA SER A 113 6.87 8.70 -20.86
C SER A 113 7.30 7.85 -19.66
N SER A 114 6.44 6.96 -19.17
CA SER A 114 6.71 6.14 -17.99
C SER A 114 7.60 4.93 -18.28
N PHE A 115 7.35 4.23 -19.39
CA PHE A 115 8.00 2.94 -19.69
C PHE A 115 8.87 2.95 -20.96
N GLY A 116 8.82 4.04 -21.75
CA GLY A 116 9.47 4.08 -23.05
C GLY A 116 8.88 3.08 -24.04
N SER A 117 9.65 2.75 -25.07
CA SER A 117 9.36 1.64 -25.98
C SER A 117 10.07 0.39 -25.48
N PHE A 118 9.35 -0.74 -25.38
CA PHE A 118 9.87 -2.03 -24.94
C PHE A 118 9.59 -3.12 -25.99
N LYS A 119 10.37 -4.20 -25.93
CA LYS A 119 10.20 -5.40 -26.76
C LYS A 119 9.54 -6.53 -25.97
N ALA A 120 8.91 -7.47 -26.69
CA ALA A 120 8.41 -8.70 -26.10
C ALA A 120 9.54 -9.48 -25.39
N GLY A 121 9.28 -9.92 -24.16
CA GLY A 121 10.21 -10.59 -23.27
C GLY A 121 11.22 -9.68 -22.55
N GLU A 122 11.17 -8.37 -22.75
CA GLU A 122 12.08 -7.42 -22.10
C GLU A 122 11.80 -7.29 -20.60
N THR A 123 12.86 -7.25 -19.78
CA THR A 123 12.78 -6.94 -18.36
C THR A 123 13.40 -5.56 -18.10
N GLN A 124 12.67 -4.70 -17.40
CA GLN A 124 13.14 -3.37 -16.99
C GLN A 124 13.19 -3.26 -15.47
N ARG A 125 14.35 -2.89 -14.95
CA ARG A 125 14.55 -2.61 -13.53
C ARG A 125 14.63 -1.10 -13.30
N HIS A 126 13.61 -0.56 -12.66
CA HIS A 126 13.46 0.87 -12.36
C HIS A 126 13.98 1.20 -10.97
N HIS A 127 14.81 2.24 -10.87
CA HIS A 127 15.25 2.79 -9.58
C HIS A 127 14.47 4.07 -9.28
N ALA A 128 13.65 4.04 -8.23
CA ALA A 128 12.78 5.16 -7.90
C ALA A 128 12.68 5.39 -6.40
N ARG A 129 12.48 6.66 -6.03
CA ARG A 129 12.07 7.08 -4.69
C ARG A 129 10.57 7.26 -4.67
N TYR A 130 9.90 6.58 -3.76
CA TYR A 130 8.48 6.79 -3.46
C TYR A 130 8.32 7.59 -2.19
N GLN A 131 7.35 8.49 -2.20
CA GLN A 131 6.93 9.30 -1.06
C GLN A 131 5.61 8.77 -0.54
N PHE A 132 5.50 8.67 0.78
CA PHE A 132 4.35 8.14 1.47
C PHE A 132 3.85 9.15 2.48
N VAL A 133 2.54 9.23 2.65
CA VAL A 133 1.89 10.04 3.68
C VAL A 133 0.96 9.17 4.50
N ARG A 134 0.89 9.45 5.79
CA ARG A 134 -0.04 8.80 6.69
C ARG A 134 -1.35 9.60 6.70
N ARG A 135 -2.47 8.91 6.54
CA ARG A 135 -3.83 9.46 6.69
C ARG A 135 -4.68 8.41 7.41
N ASP A 136 -5.39 8.82 8.45
CA ASP A 136 -6.25 7.92 9.25
C ASP A 136 -5.54 6.64 9.73
N GLY A 137 -4.26 6.76 10.11
CA GLY A 137 -3.44 5.64 10.57
C GLY A 137 -2.95 4.66 9.49
N LYS A 138 -3.24 4.94 8.21
CA LYS A 138 -2.84 4.14 7.04
C LYS A 138 -1.85 4.92 6.16
N TRP A 139 -1.01 4.18 5.44
CA TRP A 139 -0.03 4.74 4.51
C TRP A 139 -0.58 4.80 3.09
N PHE A 140 -0.30 5.90 2.39
CA PHE A 140 -0.67 6.11 1.00
C PHE A 140 0.53 6.62 0.22
N ILE A 141 0.64 6.23 -1.05
CA ILE A 141 1.65 6.78 -1.96
C ILE A 141 1.24 8.20 -2.34
N ALA A 142 2.09 9.17 -2.02
CA ALA A 142 1.89 10.58 -2.36
C ALA A 142 2.54 10.96 -3.70
N GLY A 143 3.60 10.24 -4.09
CA GLY A 143 4.30 10.51 -5.34
C GLY A 143 5.51 9.61 -5.53
N SER A 144 6.10 9.70 -6.72
CA SER A 144 7.30 8.95 -7.08
C SER A 144 8.27 9.83 -7.88
N LYS A 145 9.56 9.50 -7.81
CA LYS A 145 10.62 10.15 -8.55
C LYS A 145 11.63 9.11 -9.03
N ALA A 146 11.87 9.03 -10.33
CA ALA A 146 12.96 8.23 -10.87
C ALA A 146 14.32 8.76 -10.39
N LEU A 147 15.17 7.87 -9.88
CA LEU A 147 16.51 8.21 -9.40
C LEU A 147 17.60 7.95 -10.45
N SER A 148 17.37 7.00 -11.36
CA SER A 148 18.24 6.73 -12.50
C SER A 148 17.44 6.16 -13.67
N ALA A 149 18.05 6.12 -14.85
CA ALA A 149 17.49 5.40 -16.00
C ALA A 149 17.26 3.92 -15.63
N PRO A 150 16.22 3.27 -16.20
CA PRO A 150 15.98 1.86 -15.97
C PRO A 150 17.11 1.02 -16.57
N LYS A 151 17.47 -0.06 -15.88
CA LYS A 151 18.34 -1.09 -16.45
C LYS A 151 17.47 -2.03 -17.28
N ILE A 152 17.79 -2.14 -18.56
CA ILE A 152 17.02 -2.94 -19.53
C ILE A 152 17.78 -4.22 -19.82
N GLU A 153 17.12 -5.36 -19.59
CA GLU A 153 17.60 -6.69 -19.94
C GLU A 153 16.70 -7.21 -21.06
N ARG A 154 17.32 -7.53 -22.20
CA ARG A 154 16.63 -8.03 -23.38
C ARG A 154 16.83 -9.54 -23.48
N PRO A 155 15.83 -10.28 -23.99
CA PRO A 155 15.99 -11.70 -24.30
C PRO A 155 17.05 -11.92 -25.39
#